data_AF-A0A9X3CHB1-F1
#
_entry.id   AF-A0A9X3CHB1-F1
#
_cell.length_a   1.000
_cell.length_b   1.000
_cell.length_c   1.000
_cell.angle_alpha   90.00
_cell.angle_beta   90.00
_cell.angle_gamma   90.00
#
_symmetry.space_group_name_H-M   'P 1'
#
loop_
_entity.id
_entity.type
_entity.pdbx_description
1 polymer ?
#
loop_
_entity_poly.entity_id
_entity_poly.type
_entity_poly.pdbx_seq_one_letter_code
_entity_poly.pdbx_strand_id
1 'polypeptide(L)'
;MHEQFMLKALEISKRALPECQPNPPIGCVLVKNGKVVSEGHTQAIGGNHAEVEALNSYKGSLEGVSAYVTLEPCSFVGRTPACASTLANAGVRRVVVAMLDPDPRNNGAGITMLRGAGVEVEIGLCGEQVAAFLRPYLGKS
;
A
#
# COMPACT_ATOMS: atom_id res chain seq x y z
N MET A 1 -17.83 1.98 7.03
CA MET A 1 -16.69 2.71 7.64
C MET A 1 -15.31 2.33 7.08
N HIS A 2 -15.12 1.16 6.45
CA HIS A 2 -13.80 0.79 5.88
C HIS A 2 -13.50 1.46 4.54
N GLU A 3 -14.50 1.59 3.67
CA GLU A 3 -14.36 2.19 2.33
C GLU A 3 -13.78 3.61 2.37
N GLN A 4 -14.19 4.45 3.33
CA GLN A 4 -13.67 5.81 3.45
C GLN A 4 -12.14 5.87 3.59
N PHE A 5 -11.53 4.86 4.22
CA PHE A 5 -10.07 4.80 4.38
C PHE A 5 -9.39 4.40 3.08
N MET A 6 -9.99 3.47 2.33
CA MET A 6 -9.46 3.10 1.02
C MET A 6 -9.64 4.22 0.00
N LEU A 7 -10.79 4.90 -0.01
CA LEU A 7 -11.01 6.08 -0.83
C LEU A 7 -10.07 7.23 -0.42
N LYS A 8 -9.77 7.39 0.87
CA LYS A 8 -8.72 8.32 1.31
C LYS A 8 -7.34 7.89 0.80
N ALA A 9 -6.99 6.60 0.85
CA ALA A 9 -5.74 6.10 0.26
C ALA A 9 -5.68 6.39 -1.25
N LEU A 10 -6.80 6.25 -1.97
CA LEU A 10 -6.92 6.64 -3.37
C LEU A 10 -6.71 8.14 -3.58
N GLU A 11 -7.27 9.02 -2.75
CA GLU A 11 -6.99 10.47 -2.84
C GLU A 11 -5.52 10.79 -2.55
N ILE A 12 -4.88 10.09 -1.61
CA ILE A 12 -3.45 10.24 -1.33
C ILE A 12 -2.59 9.76 -2.50
N SER A 13 -3.00 8.67 -3.15
CA SER A 13 -2.29 8.09 -4.29
C SER A 13 -2.11 9.10 -5.45
N LYS A 14 -3.12 9.94 -5.70
CA LYS A 14 -3.09 10.98 -6.75
C LYS A 14 -1.98 12.01 -6.55
N ARG A 15 -1.52 12.23 -5.31
CA ARG A 15 -0.45 13.18 -4.98
C ARG A 15 0.94 12.73 -5.43
N ALA A 16 1.09 11.46 -5.80
CA ALA A 16 2.35 10.93 -6.33
C ALA A 16 2.65 11.41 -7.76
N LEU A 17 1.65 11.96 -8.46
CA LEU A 17 1.80 12.40 -9.84
C LEU A 17 2.20 13.88 -9.94
N PRO A 18 3.02 14.24 -10.94
CA PRO A 18 3.66 13.36 -11.93
C PRO A 18 4.94 12.67 -11.46
N GLU A 19 5.47 13.00 -10.29
CA GLU A 19 6.85 12.72 -9.86
C GLU A 19 7.19 11.23 -9.74
N CYS A 20 6.21 10.37 -9.42
CA CYS A 20 6.45 8.94 -9.25
C CYS A 20 6.69 8.18 -10.56
N GLN A 21 6.34 8.76 -11.73
CA GLN A 21 6.41 8.05 -13.00
C GLN A 21 7.86 7.62 -13.33
N PRO A 22 8.07 6.40 -13.86
CA PRO A 22 7.08 5.47 -14.41
C PRO A 22 6.46 4.50 -13.38
N ASN A 23 6.73 4.66 -12.08
CA ASN A 23 6.09 3.82 -11.06
C ASN A 23 4.60 4.18 -10.93
N PRO A 24 3.74 3.24 -10.55
CA PRO A 24 2.33 3.52 -10.30
C PRO A 24 2.15 4.48 -9.11
N PRO A 25 1.18 5.42 -9.19
CA PRO A 25 0.86 6.34 -8.10
C PRO A 25 0.05 5.60 -7.03
N ILE A 26 0.73 4.91 -6.12
CA ILE A 26 0.11 4.13 -5.03
C ILE A 26 -0.07 5.05 -3.81
N GLY A 27 -1.17 4.87 -3.09
CA GLY A 27 -1.42 5.47 -1.78
C GLY A 27 -1.63 4.42 -0.70
N CYS A 28 -1.20 4.76 0.52
CA CYS A 28 -1.35 3.99 1.75
C CYS A 28 -1.81 4.92 2.88
N VAL A 29 -2.74 4.44 3.71
CA VAL A 29 -3.07 5.08 4.99
C VAL A 29 -3.01 4.07 6.14
N LEU A 30 -2.50 4.53 7.29
CA LEU A 30 -2.52 3.78 8.53
C LEU A 30 -3.71 4.25 9.37
N VAL A 31 -4.48 3.29 9.89
CA VAL A 31 -5.69 3.55 10.65
C VAL A 31 -5.60 2.90 12.03
N LYS A 32 -5.88 3.67 13.07
CA LYS A 32 -5.96 3.20 14.46
C LYS A 32 -7.22 3.77 15.10
N ASN A 33 -8.00 2.94 15.80
CA ASN A 33 -9.23 3.35 16.48
C ASN A 33 -10.20 4.14 15.58
N GLY A 34 -10.34 3.70 14.32
CA GLY A 34 -11.23 4.32 13.33
C GLY A 34 -10.77 5.69 12.81
N LYS A 35 -9.50 6.07 13.02
CA LYS A 35 -8.93 7.33 12.54
C LYS A 35 -7.68 7.08 11.70
N VAL A 36 -7.51 7.86 10.64
CA VAL A 36 -6.24 7.91 9.90
C VAL A 36 -5.20 8.56 10.80
N VAL A 37 -4.11 7.82 11.08
CA VAL A 37 -3.00 8.28 11.93
C VAL A 37 -1.73 8.56 11.14
N SER A 38 -1.67 8.11 9.88
CA SER A 38 -0.57 8.38 8.96
C SER A 38 -1.03 8.14 7.52
N GLU A 39 -0.37 8.79 6.57
CA GLU A 39 -0.59 8.66 5.14
C GLU A 39 0.74 8.68 4.39
N GLY A 40 0.79 8.01 3.24
CA GLY A 40 1.95 7.97 2.37
C GLY A 40 1.55 7.66 0.93
N HIS A 41 2.34 8.15 -0.02
CA HIS A 41 2.20 7.84 -1.44
C HIS A 41 3.56 7.51 -2.06
N THR A 42 3.56 6.86 -3.22
CA THR A 42 4.79 6.58 -3.97
C THR A 42 5.55 7.89 -4.21
N GLN A 43 6.84 7.89 -3.88
CA GLN A 43 7.74 9.03 -4.17
C GLN A 43 8.35 8.91 -5.57
N ALA A 44 9.16 9.89 -5.96
CA ALA A 44 9.92 9.85 -7.20
C ALA A 44 10.80 8.59 -7.30
N ILE A 45 11.24 8.26 -8.52
CA ILE A 45 12.09 7.08 -8.80
C ILE A 45 13.28 7.03 -7.84
N GLY A 46 13.46 5.90 -7.16
CA GLY A 46 14.53 5.70 -6.18
C GLY A 46 14.18 6.14 -4.75
N GLY A 47 13.03 6.80 -4.57
CA GLY A 47 12.43 7.09 -3.27
C GLY A 47 11.59 5.93 -2.71
N ASN A 48 10.93 6.22 -1.61
CA ASN A 48 10.11 5.25 -0.88
C ASN A 48 8.77 4.97 -1.57
N HIS A 49 8.25 3.76 -1.35
CA HIS A 49 6.87 3.41 -1.69
C HIS A 49 5.89 3.96 -0.65
N ALA A 50 4.61 3.97 -1.00
CA ALA A 50 3.53 4.53 -0.18
C ALA A 50 3.49 3.96 1.24
N GLU A 51 3.70 2.65 1.39
CA GLU A 51 3.67 1.94 2.66
C GLU A 51 4.82 2.36 3.57
N VAL A 52 6.01 2.50 2.99
CA VAL A 52 7.21 2.95 3.70
C VAL A 52 7.05 4.40 4.16
N GLU A 53 6.52 5.27 3.30
CA GLU A 53 6.25 6.67 3.67
C GLU A 53 5.22 6.78 4.80
N ALA A 54 4.15 5.98 4.73
CA ALA A 54 3.12 5.96 5.77
C ALA A 54 3.69 5.47 7.10
N LEU A 55 4.56 4.45 7.08
CA LEU A 55 5.24 3.97 8.29
C LEU A 55 6.23 5.00 8.85
N ASN A 56 7.09 5.58 8.01
CA ASN A 56 8.12 6.55 8.43
C ASN A 56 7.50 7.81 9.05
N SER A 57 6.34 8.23 8.54
CA SER A 57 5.60 9.39 9.01
C SER A 57 4.85 9.13 10.32
N TYR A 58 4.66 7.87 10.71
CA TYR A 58 4.01 7.51 11.97
C TYR A 58 5.03 7.30 13.09
N LYS A 59 4.86 8.02 14.21
CA LYS A 59 5.74 7.91 15.39
C LYS A 59 5.13 7.12 16.56
N GLY A 60 3.90 6.63 16.40
CA GLY A 60 3.20 5.89 17.44
C GLY A 60 3.43 4.38 17.38
N SER A 61 2.88 3.66 18.37
CA SER A 61 2.86 2.20 18.36
C SER A 61 1.96 1.65 17.24
N LEU A 62 2.47 0.68 16.48
CA LEU A 62 1.76 -0.02 15.42
C LEU A 62 0.78 -1.10 15.93
N GLU A 63 0.72 -1.31 17.25
CA GLU A 63 -0.30 -2.17 17.85
C GLU A 63 -1.71 -1.64 17.53
N GLY A 64 -2.57 -2.51 17.03
CA GLY A 64 -3.94 -2.16 16.61
C GLY A 64 -4.03 -1.30 15.34
N VAL A 65 -2.92 -1.09 14.62
CA VAL A 65 -2.91 -0.36 13.35
C VAL A 65 -3.27 -1.30 12.19
N SER A 66 -4.20 -0.85 11.34
CA SER A 66 -4.47 -1.45 10.03
C SER A 66 -3.89 -0.56 8.92
N ALA A 67 -3.25 -1.16 7.93
CA ALA A 67 -2.86 -0.47 6.70
C ALA A 67 -3.93 -0.64 5.62
N TYR A 68 -4.25 0.41 4.87
CA TYR A 68 -5.10 0.38 3.69
C TYR A 68 -4.26 0.83 2.49
N VAL A 69 -4.06 -0.06 1.53
CA VAL A 69 -3.16 0.15 0.38
C VAL A 69 -3.92 -0.04 -0.93
N THR A 70 -3.73 0.88 -1.85
CA THR A 70 -4.44 0.91 -3.15
C THR A 70 -4.00 -0.21 -4.10
N LEU A 71 -2.75 -0.67 -4.03
CA LEU A 71 -2.23 -1.78 -4.82
C LEU A 71 -1.56 -2.80 -3.89
N GLU A 72 -1.48 -4.06 -4.30
CA GLU A 72 -0.77 -5.09 -3.56
C GLU A 72 0.68 -4.65 -3.20
N PRO A 73 1.08 -4.72 -1.91
CA PRO A 73 2.45 -4.43 -1.51
C PRO A 73 3.46 -5.32 -2.22
N CYS A 74 4.54 -4.73 -2.74
CA CYS A 74 5.55 -5.50 -3.49
C CYS A 74 6.18 -6.62 -2.64
N SER A 75 6.43 -7.76 -3.29
CA SER A 75 7.01 -8.97 -2.70
C SER A 75 8.51 -9.15 -2.93
N PHE A 76 9.09 -8.43 -3.89
CA PHE A 76 10.49 -8.56 -4.26
C PHE A 76 11.35 -7.44 -3.67
N VAL A 77 12.60 -7.77 -3.38
CA VAL A 77 13.62 -6.78 -3.00
C VAL A 77 14.14 -6.15 -4.27
N GLY A 78 13.88 -4.85 -4.44
CA GLY A 78 14.46 -4.02 -5.49
C GLY A 78 15.64 -3.23 -4.94
N ARG A 79 15.57 -1.90 -5.06
CA ARG A 79 16.49 -0.97 -4.38
C ARG A 79 16.16 -0.81 -2.89
N THR A 80 14.91 -1.11 -2.52
CA THR A 80 14.37 -1.07 -1.16
C THR A 80 13.88 -2.47 -0.76
N PRO A 81 13.78 -2.78 0.55
CA PRO A 81 13.13 -3.99 1.01
C PRO A 81 11.69 -4.11 0.50
N ALA A 82 11.20 -5.34 0.34
CA ALA A 82 9.81 -5.59 -0.05
C ALA A 82 8.83 -4.89 0.90
N CYS A 83 7.78 -4.25 0.36
CA CYS A 83 6.81 -3.54 1.17
C CYS A 83 6.00 -4.50 2.06
N ALA A 84 5.71 -5.70 1.55
CA ALA A 84 5.07 -6.76 2.32
C ALA A 84 5.88 -7.14 3.57
N SER A 85 7.19 -7.35 3.45
CA SER A 85 8.05 -7.66 4.60
C SER A 85 8.23 -6.46 5.52
N THR A 86 8.30 -5.24 4.97
CA THR A 86 8.41 -4.01 5.76
C THR A 86 7.19 -3.80 6.66
N LEU A 87 5.97 -3.95 6.13
CA LEU A 87 4.74 -3.87 6.92
C LEU A 87 4.69 -4.91 8.04
N ALA A 88 5.02 -6.16 7.71
CA ALA A 88 5.03 -7.26 8.68
C ALA A 88 6.07 -7.02 9.79
N ASN A 89 7.31 -6.65 9.43
CA ASN A 89 8.40 -6.39 10.36
C ASN A 89 8.14 -5.16 11.24
N ALA A 90 7.42 -4.17 10.73
CA ALA A 90 6.99 -3.01 11.50
C ALA A 90 5.93 -3.38 12.55
N GLY A 91 5.30 -4.55 12.45
CA GLY A 91 4.29 -5.03 13.40
C GLY A 91 2.85 -4.65 13.01
N VAL A 92 2.60 -4.28 11.76
CA VAL A 92 1.24 -4.15 11.23
C VAL A 92 0.60 -5.54 11.19
N ARG A 93 -0.56 -5.69 11.84
CA ARG A 93 -1.26 -6.99 11.95
C ARG A 93 -2.43 -7.16 10.99
N ARG A 94 -2.89 -6.08 10.35
CA ARG A 94 -3.98 -6.11 9.37
C ARG A 94 -3.66 -5.21 8.19
N VAL A 95 -3.78 -5.74 6.98
CA VAL A 95 -3.58 -5.01 5.71
C VAL A 95 -4.81 -5.22 4.84
N VAL A 96 -5.39 -4.13 4.37
CA VAL A 96 -6.51 -4.13 3.43
C VAL A 96 -6.01 -3.61 2.10
N VAL A 97 -6.19 -4.38 1.04
CA VAL A 97 -5.69 -4.10 -0.31
C VAL A 97 -6.86 -3.88 -1.25
N ALA A 98 -6.85 -2.80 -2.05
CA ALA A 98 -7.94 -2.57 -3.01
C ALA A 98 -7.90 -3.52 -4.19
N MET A 99 -6.72 -3.72 -4.79
CA MET A 99 -6.55 -4.62 -5.93
C MET A 99 -5.18 -5.31 -5.92
N LEU A 100 -5.13 -6.51 -6.51
CA LEU A 100 -3.88 -7.21 -6.77
C LEU A 100 -3.04 -6.48 -7.81
N ASP A 101 -1.73 -6.63 -7.71
CA ASP A 101 -0.81 -6.13 -8.71
C ASP A 101 -0.83 -7.07 -9.92
N PRO A 102 -1.20 -6.60 -11.13
CA PRO A 102 -1.23 -7.44 -12.31
C PRO A 102 0.17 -7.86 -12.79
N ASP A 103 1.25 -7.29 -12.24
CA ASP A 103 2.61 -7.71 -12.57
C ASP A 103 2.80 -9.20 -12.23
N PRO A 104 3.17 -10.07 -13.20
CA PRO A 104 3.36 -11.49 -12.97
C PRO A 104 4.39 -11.82 -11.88
N ARG A 105 5.32 -10.91 -11.61
CA ARG A 105 6.33 -11.03 -10.54
C ARG A 105 5.73 -10.84 -9.15
N ASN A 106 4.61 -10.12 -9.04
CA ASN A 106 4.02 -9.73 -7.77
C ASN A 106 2.65 -10.34 -7.49
N ASN A 107 1.81 -10.52 -8.52
CA ASN A 107 0.44 -11.07 -8.51
C ASN A 107 0.14 -12.12 -7.42
N GLY A 108 -0.19 -11.67 -6.19
CA GLY A 108 -0.50 -12.50 -5.02
C GLY A 108 0.70 -12.93 -4.16
N ALA A 109 1.93 -12.72 -4.60
CA ALA A 109 3.14 -13.04 -3.86
C ALA A 109 3.30 -12.13 -2.62
N GLY A 110 2.92 -10.85 -2.72
CA GLY A 110 2.97 -9.90 -1.60
C GLY A 110 1.95 -10.26 -0.53
N ILE A 111 0.74 -10.63 -0.96
CA ILE A 111 -0.30 -11.17 -0.08
C ILE A 111 0.17 -12.43 0.64
N THR A 112 0.81 -13.36 -0.10
CA THR A 112 1.32 -14.62 0.46
C THR A 112 2.37 -14.35 1.53
N MET A 113 3.28 -13.42 1.28
CA MET A 113 4.32 -13.01 2.23
C MET A 113 3.72 -12.43 3.52
N LEU A 114 2.74 -11.52 3.41
CA LEU A 114 2.05 -10.95 4.56
C LEU A 114 1.35 -12.03 5.40
N ARG A 115 0.58 -12.91 4.75
CA ARG A 115 -0.12 -14.01 5.44
C ARG A 115 0.86 -14.97 6.11
N GLY A 116 1.98 -15.28 5.46
CA GLY A 116 3.04 -16.12 6.01
C GLY A 116 3.70 -15.51 7.27
N ALA A 117 3.71 -14.18 7.39
CA ALA A 117 4.18 -13.46 8.58
C ALA A 117 3.09 -13.28 9.66
N GLY A 118 1.91 -13.88 9.48
CA GLY A 118 0.80 -13.79 10.43
C GLY A 118 0.04 -12.45 10.37
N VAL A 119 0.08 -11.75 9.23
CA VAL A 119 -0.72 -10.55 8.97
C VAL A 119 -2.07 -10.97 8.38
N GLU A 120 -3.16 -10.44 8.93
CA GLU A 120 -4.49 -10.56 8.34
C GLU A 120 -4.57 -9.72 7.06
N VAL A 121 -5.03 -10.32 5.96
CA VAL A 121 -5.09 -9.64 4.65
C VAL A 121 -6.46 -9.78 4.00
N GLU A 122 -7.12 -8.65 3.79
CA GLU A 122 -8.36 -8.48 3.03
C GLU A 122 -8.07 -7.84 1.67
N ILE A 123 -8.78 -8.26 0.63
CA ILE A 123 -8.52 -7.84 -0.76
C ILE A 123 -9.84 -7.48 -1.43
N GLY A 124 -9.85 -6.43 -2.25
CA GLY A 124 -10.98 -6.07 -3.11
C GLY A 124 -11.78 -4.86 -2.65
N LEU A 125 -11.44 -4.26 -1.50
CA LEU A 125 -12.16 -3.11 -0.97
C LEU A 125 -11.98 -1.90 -1.91
N CYS A 126 -13.09 -1.37 -2.47
CA CYS A 126 -13.06 -0.29 -3.47
C CYS A 126 -12.19 -0.60 -4.71
N GLY A 127 -12.04 -1.88 -5.06
CA GLY A 127 -11.15 -2.31 -6.15
C GLY A 127 -11.50 -1.69 -7.50
N GLU A 128 -12.78 -1.49 -7.82
CA GLU A 128 -13.20 -0.88 -9.08
C GLU A 128 -12.79 0.59 -9.19
N GLN A 129 -13.02 1.38 -8.13
CA GLN A 129 -12.66 2.80 -8.08
C GLN A 129 -11.15 2.99 -8.19
N VAL A 130 -10.39 2.15 -7.48
CA VAL A 130 -8.93 2.19 -7.51
C VAL A 130 -8.40 1.74 -8.87
N ALA A 131 -8.93 0.65 -9.44
CA ALA A 131 -8.51 0.18 -10.75
C ALA A 131 -8.82 1.20 -11.86
N ALA A 132 -9.96 1.90 -11.78
CA ALA A 132 -10.30 2.96 -12.74
C ALA A 132 -9.24 4.07 -12.80
N PHE A 133 -8.63 4.41 -11.65
CA PHE A 133 -7.54 5.39 -11.58
C PHE A 133 -6.17 4.78 -11.92
N LEU A 134 -5.82 3.61 -11.39
CA LEU A 134 -4.47 3.06 -11.50
C LEU A 134 -4.17 2.44 -12.87
N ARG A 135 -5.16 1.89 -13.58
CA ARG A 135 -4.97 1.17 -14.87
C ARG A 135 -4.04 1.87 -15.87
N PRO A 136 -4.13 3.19 -16.11
CA PRO A 136 -3.23 3.88 -17.04
C PRO A 136 -1.76 3.89 -16.62
N TYR A 137 -1.42 3.55 -15.38
CA TYR A 137 -0.07 3.60 -14.81
C TYR A 137 0.54 2.22 -14.56
N LEU A 138 -0.25 1.14 -14.68
CA LEU A 138 0.23 -0.22 -14.47
C LEU A 138 0.97 -0.76 -15.71
N GLY A 139 1.98 -1.62 -15.50
CA GLY A 139 2.74 -2.26 -16.58
C GLY A 139 3.71 -1.34 -17.32
N LYS A 140 4.00 -0.15 -16.77
CA LYS A 140 4.94 0.82 -17.33
C LYS A 140 6.32 0.82 -16.67
N SER A 141 6.50 0.04 -15.61
CA SER A 141 7.68 0.01 -14.73
C SER A 141 8.56 -1.23 -14.96
#